data_AF-A0A2A5M542-F1
#
_entry.id   AF-A0A2A5M542-F1
#
_cell.length_a   1.000
_cell.length_b   1.000
_cell.length_c   1.000
_cell.angle_alpha   90.00
_cell.angle_beta   90.00
_cell.angle_gamma   90.00
#
_symmetry.space_group_name_H-M   'P 1'
#
loop_
_entity.id
_entity.type
_entity.pdbx_description
1 polymer ?
#
loop_
_entity_poly.entity_id
_entity_poly.type
_entity_poly.pdbx_seq_one_letter_code
_entity_poly.pdbx_strand_id
1 'polypeptide(L)'
;MQKLRQEIGNLHEQMVALSNKAKNEQRSFSAEENTKYEALMQDFESKRKELSRAEAELEREKYLNEVVSPVLGQNPKGEDEDLNEENHMRSFVNYLRNGSIDNILKRNVLNESTAEQGGILVPTTLQSKIREKLNDLSVIRKIATVQKSSSNQIIPVFDEMGEFSWLGEQESFTEVSAKFSSLSIGAHKLGGIIKISEELLSDNIANLESFIVRKAAEKISKTEELSFINGDGNKKPTGLKNAKKAFTLASNQGITSNDIIDAFFSLD
;
A
#
# COMPACT_ATOMS: atom_id res chain seq x y z
N MET A 1 -13.09 -6.65 -21.14
CA MET A 1 -13.82 -5.37 -21.20
C MET A 1 -12.96 -4.19 -21.65
N GLN A 2 -12.01 -3.69 -20.85
CA GLN A 2 -11.23 -2.49 -21.23
C GLN A 2 -10.34 -2.70 -22.47
N LYS A 3 -9.71 -3.87 -22.60
CA LYS A 3 -8.95 -4.26 -23.81
C LYS A 3 -9.84 -4.32 -25.07
N LEU A 4 -11.01 -4.96 -24.99
CA LEU A 4 -12.00 -5.02 -26.09
C LEU A 4 -12.45 -3.62 -26.54
N ARG A 5 -12.69 -2.70 -25.61
CA ARG A 5 -13.04 -1.30 -25.94
C ARG A 5 -11.90 -0.58 -26.66
N GLN A 6 -10.66 -0.79 -26.24
CA GLN A 6 -9.47 -0.23 -26.91
C GLN A 6 -9.31 -0.79 -28.32
N GLU A 7 -9.48 -2.10 -28.52
CA GLU A 7 -9.39 -2.74 -29.83
C GLU A 7 -10.48 -2.25 -30.80
N ILE A 8 -11.72 -2.07 -30.33
CA ILE A 8 -12.81 -1.48 -31.14
C ILE A 8 -12.48 -0.03 -31.52
N GLY A 9 -11.92 0.75 -30.60
CA GLY A 9 -11.46 2.12 -30.86
C GLY A 9 -10.39 2.17 -31.94
N ASN A 10 -9.38 1.29 -31.85
CA ASN A 10 -8.30 1.21 -32.84
C ASN A 10 -8.81 0.79 -34.23
N LEU A 11 -9.75 -0.16 -34.30
CA LEU A 11 -10.38 -0.55 -35.57
C LEU A 11 -11.18 0.59 -36.18
N HIS A 12 -11.93 1.34 -35.37
CA HIS A 12 -12.67 2.52 -35.84
C HIS A 12 -11.73 3.59 -36.40
N GLU A 13 -10.62 3.85 -35.72
CA GLU A 13 -9.60 4.79 -36.18
C GLU A 13 -8.99 4.37 -37.52
N GLN A 14 -8.71 3.07 -37.72
CA GLN A 14 -8.21 2.55 -39.00
C GLN A 14 -9.23 2.71 -40.14
N MET A 15 -10.52 2.47 -39.86
CA MET A 15 -11.60 2.70 -40.84
C MET A 15 -11.74 4.18 -41.21
N VAL A 16 -11.68 5.08 -40.21
CA VAL A 16 -11.73 6.53 -40.43
C VAL A 16 -10.50 7.02 -41.20
N ALA A 17 -9.30 6.49 -40.90
CA ALA A 17 -8.08 6.82 -41.62
C ALA A 17 -8.14 6.42 -43.11
N LEU A 18 -8.67 5.22 -43.40
CA LEU A 18 -8.89 4.78 -44.78
C LEU A 18 -9.93 5.65 -45.51
N SER A 19 -11.04 5.99 -44.85
CA SER A 19 -12.06 6.89 -45.41
C SER A 19 -11.51 8.30 -45.66
N ASN A 20 -10.73 8.85 -44.74
CA ASN A 20 -10.12 10.16 -44.89
C ASN A 20 -9.07 10.20 -46.01
N LYS A 21 -8.29 9.11 -46.19
CA LYS A 21 -7.35 8.98 -47.31
C LYS A 21 -8.08 8.99 -48.65
N ALA A 22 -9.16 8.23 -48.79
CA ALA A 22 -9.98 8.21 -50.00
C ALA A 22 -10.64 9.58 -50.29
N LYS A 23 -11.13 10.27 -49.25
CA LYS A 23 -11.71 11.62 -49.35
C LYS A 23 -10.68 12.68 -49.75
N ASN A 24 -9.47 12.64 -49.18
CA ASN A 24 -8.39 13.58 -49.51
C ASN A 24 -7.91 13.41 -50.95
N GLU A 25 -7.96 12.19 -51.49
CA GLU A 25 -7.55 11.87 -52.86
C GLU A 25 -8.72 12.00 -53.88
N GLN A 26 -9.89 12.50 -53.45
CA GLN A 26 -11.12 12.66 -54.27
C GLN A 26 -11.48 11.43 -55.13
N ARG A 27 -11.18 10.23 -54.63
CA ARG A 27 -11.37 8.98 -55.37
C ARG A 27 -12.25 8.02 -54.58
N SER A 28 -12.95 7.16 -55.31
CA SER A 28 -13.55 5.96 -54.72
C SER A 28 -12.44 5.04 -54.19
N PHE A 29 -12.77 4.23 -53.19
CA PHE A 29 -11.87 3.20 -52.69
C PHE A 29 -11.34 2.33 -53.83
N SER A 30 -10.03 2.05 -53.79
CA SER A 30 -9.42 1.06 -54.68
C SER A 30 -9.99 -0.34 -54.37
N ALA A 31 -9.93 -1.28 -55.30
CA ALA A 31 -10.35 -2.67 -55.07
C ALA A 31 -9.65 -3.30 -53.84
N GLU A 32 -8.38 -2.97 -53.60
CA GLU A 32 -7.62 -3.42 -52.42
C GLU A 32 -7.98 -2.69 -51.12
N GLU A 33 -8.52 -1.48 -51.20
CA GLU A 33 -8.95 -0.72 -50.03
C GLU A 33 -10.38 -1.08 -49.64
N ASN A 34 -11.23 -1.42 -50.61
CA ASN A 34 -12.55 -1.99 -50.36
C ASN A 34 -12.46 -3.31 -49.60
N THR A 35 -11.59 -4.23 -50.03
CA THR A 35 -11.41 -5.52 -49.31
C THR A 35 -10.87 -5.32 -47.89
N LYS A 36 -9.95 -4.36 -47.69
CA LYS A 36 -9.47 -4.00 -46.34
C LYS A 36 -10.56 -3.37 -45.49
N TYR A 37 -11.37 -2.49 -46.05
CA TYR A 37 -12.47 -1.82 -45.34
C TYR A 37 -13.57 -2.83 -44.95
N GLU A 38 -13.92 -3.76 -45.83
CA GLU A 38 -14.87 -4.84 -45.56
C GLU A 38 -14.36 -5.77 -44.45
N ALA A 39 -13.08 -6.16 -44.47
CA ALA A 39 -12.47 -6.97 -43.40
C ALA A 39 -12.48 -6.24 -42.05
N LEU A 40 -12.10 -4.95 -42.03
CA LEU A 40 -12.14 -4.13 -40.81
C LEU A 40 -13.55 -3.94 -40.26
N MET A 41 -14.55 -3.78 -41.14
CA MET A 41 -15.95 -3.72 -40.75
C MET A 41 -16.42 -5.03 -40.12
N GLN A 42 -16.05 -6.17 -40.70
CA GLN A 42 -16.38 -7.48 -40.15
C GLN A 42 -15.75 -7.71 -38.77
N ASP A 43 -14.48 -7.32 -38.60
CA ASP A 43 -13.79 -7.39 -37.31
C ASP A 43 -14.39 -6.43 -36.27
N PHE A 44 -14.78 -5.23 -36.68
CA PHE A 44 -15.46 -4.27 -35.82
C PHE A 44 -16.81 -4.80 -35.31
N GLU A 45 -17.62 -5.38 -36.20
CA GLU A 45 -18.92 -5.96 -35.84
C GLU A 45 -18.78 -7.19 -34.94
N SER A 46 -17.79 -8.05 -35.20
CA SER A 46 -17.55 -9.24 -34.36
C SER A 46 -17.15 -8.85 -32.93
N LYS A 47 -16.21 -7.91 -32.78
CA LYS A 47 -15.78 -7.41 -31.45
C LYS A 47 -16.87 -6.62 -30.74
N ARG A 48 -17.68 -5.84 -31.46
CA ARG A 48 -18.85 -5.16 -30.88
C ARG A 48 -19.86 -6.16 -30.32
N LYS A 49 -20.11 -7.26 -31.03
CA LYS A 49 -21.01 -8.34 -30.58
C LYS A 49 -20.46 -9.06 -29.35
N GLU A 50 -19.14 -9.28 -29.30
CA GLU A 50 -18.47 -9.84 -28.13
C GLU A 50 -18.57 -8.93 -26.91
N LEU A 51 -18.34 -7.62 -27.08
CA LEU A 51 -18.50 -6.64 -26.01
C LEU A 51 -19.93 -6.61 -25.46
N SER A 52 -20.94 -6.61 -26.34
CA SER A 52 -22.35 -6.60 -25.93
C SER A 52 -22.75 -7.87 -25.17
N ARG A 53 -22.19 -9.04 -25.52
CA ARG A 53 -22.39 -10.28 -24.76
C ARG A 53 -21.75 -10.19 -23.38
N ALA A 54 -20.51 -9.72 -23.29
CA ALA A 54 -19.79 -9.57 -22.04
C ALA A 54 -20.44 -8.54 -21.11
N GLU A 55 -21.01 -7.45 -21.65
CA GLU A 55 -21.79 -6.47 -20.90
C GLU A 55 -23.08 -7.08 -20.34
N ALA A 56 -23.82 -7.81 -21.18
CA ALA A 56 -25.06 -8.48 -20.76
C ALA A 56 -24.81 -9.57 -19.71
N GLU A 57 -23.68 -10.29 -19.78
CA GLU A 57 -23.26 -11.26 -18.76
C GLU A 57 -22.95 -10.57 -17.43
N LEU A 58 -22.20 -9.46 -17.45
CA LEU A 58 -21.86 -8.70 -16.26
C LEU A 58 -23.11 -8.08 -15.61
N GLU A 59 -24.04 -7.53 -16.41
CA GLU A 59 -25.32 -7.04 -15.90
C GLU A 59 -26.18 -8.16 -15.32
N ARG A 60 -26.20 -9.34 -15.97
CA ARG A 60 -26.91 -10.52 -15.45
C ARG A 60 -26.31 -11.00 -14.14
N GLU A 61 -24.98 -11.01 -14.00
CA GLU A 61 -24.32 -11.35 -12.74
C GLU A 61 -24.62 -10.34 -11.63
N LYS A 62 -24.58 -9.04 -11.93
CA LYS A 62 -24.97 -7.98 -10.98
C LYS A 62 -26.42 -8.12 -10.54
N TYR A 63 -27.33 -8.33 -11.48
CA TYR A 63 -28.75 -8.54 -11.19
C TYR A 63 -28.96 -9.83 -10.40
N LEU A 64 -28.23 -10.91 -10.69
CA LEU A 64 -28.27 -12.13 -9.88
C LEU A 64 -27.79 -11.85 -8.46
N ASN A 65 -26.71 -11.08 -8.31
CA ASN A 65 -26.16 -10.75 -7.00
C ASN A 65 -27.09 -9.82 -6.20
N GLU A 66 -27.82 -8.93 -6.88
CA GLU A 66 -28.77 -7.99 -6.28
C GLU A 66 -30.13 -8.65 -5.96
N VAL A 67 -30.63 -9.55 -6.82
CA VAL A 67 -31.96 -10.16 -6.69
C VAL A 67 -31.95 -11.51 -5.97
N VAL A 68 -30.83 -12.24 -5.95
CA VAL A 68 -30.67 -13.51 -5.19
C VAL A 68 -30.22 -13.26 -3.74
N SER A 69 -30.50 -12.07 -3.20
CA SER A 69 -30.65 -11.84 -1.76
C SER A 69 -32.07 -11.33 -1.51
N PRO A 70 -33.05 -12.24 -1.36
CA PRO A 70 -33.38 -12.74 -0.03
C PRO A 70 -33.84 -14.22 0.05
N VAL A 71 -33.40 -14.90 1.11
CA VAL A 71 -34.02 -16.05 1.81
C VAL A 71 -34.61 -17.18 0.93
N LEU A 72 -33.89 -18.30 0.82
CA LEU A 72 -34.37 -19.67 1.12
C LEU A 72 -33.20 -20.66 1.02
N GLY A 73 -33.05 -21.49 2.05
CA GLY A 73 -31.93 -22.41 2.24
C GLY A 73 -31.95 -23.66 1.34
N GLN A 74 -30.79 -24.32 1.36
CA GLN A 74 -30.51 -25.70 0.94
C GLN A 74 -30.56 -26.00 -0.57
N ASN A 75 -29.40 -25.84 -1.22
CA ASN A 75 -28.79 -26.87 -2.07
C ASN A 75 -27.27 -26.64 -2.13
N PRO A 76 -26.44 -27.70 -2.26
CA PRO A 76 -25.06 -27.72 -1.80
C PRO A 76 -24.16 -26.98 -2.78
N LYS A 77 -23.93 -25.69 -2.53
CA LYS A 77 -22.66 -25.07 -2.87
C LYS A 77 -21.58 -25.86 -2.13
N GLY A 78 -20.56 -26.31 -2.85
CA GLY A 78 -19.32 -26.76 -2.21
C GLY A 78 -18.92 -25.70 -1.20
N GLU A 79 -18.58 -26.16 0.00
CA GLU A 79 -18.20 -25.36 1.16
C GLU A 79 -17.01 -24.44 0.81
N ASP A 80 -17.28 -23.33 0.13
CA ASP A 80 -16.71 -22.07 0.55
C ASP A 80 -17.45 -21.72 1.84
N GLU A 81 -17.07 -22.43 2.92
CA GLU A 81 -17.16 -21.87 4.25
C GLU A 81 -16.67 -20.43 4.12
N ASP A 82 -17.56 -19.47 4.42
CA ASP A 82 -17.11 -18.17 4.87
C ASP A 82 -16.01 -18.43 5.88
N LEU A 83 -14.76 -18.21 5.44
CA LEU A 83 -13.56 -18.44 6.21
C LEU A 83 -13.60 -17.43 7.35
N ASN A 84 -14.31 -17.78 8.41
CA ASN A 84 -14.37 -17.01 9.63
C ASN A 84 -12.93 -16.71 10.04
N GLU A 85 -12.66 -15.47 10.42
CA GLU A 85 -11.34 -15.02 10.90
C GLU A 85 -10.76 -15.96 11.97
N GLU A 86 -11.66 -16.61 12.72
CA GLU A 86 -11.38 -17.63 13.72
C GLU A 86 -10.78 -18.93 13.13
N ASN A 87 -11.20 -19.35 11.93
CA ASN A 87 -10.67 -20.55 11.26
C ASN A 87 -9.23 -20.35 10.79
N HIS A 88 -8.88 -19.17 10.25
CA HIS A 88 -7.49 -18.84 9.89
C HIS A 88 -6.58 -18.79 11.11
N MET A 89 -7.07 -18.27 12.23
CA MET A 89 -6.32 -18.21 13.48
C MET A 89 -6.14 -19.60 14.10
N ARG A 90 -7.19 -20.43 14.12
CA ARG A 90 -7.11 -21.82 14.58
C ARG A 90 -6.12 -22.62 13.76
N SER A 91 -6.13 -22.50 12.44
CA SER A 91 -5.14 -23.17 11.59
C SER A 91 -3.71 -22.65 11.82
N PHE A 92 -3.51 -21.36 12.09
CA PHE A 92 -2.19 -20.82 12.45
C PHE A 92 -1.68 -21.37 13.80
N VAL A 93 -2.54 -21.46 14.81
CA VAL A 93 -2.19 -22.06 16.12
C VAL A 93 -1.93 -23.55 16.00
N ASN A 94 -2.74 -24.28 15.21
CA ASN A 94 -2.51 -25.69 14.91
C ASN A 94 -1.18 -25.91 14.19
N TYR A 95 -0.80 -25.01 13.27
CA TYR A 95 0.51 -25.02 12.64
C TYR A 95 1.64 -24.81 13.66
N LEU A 96 1.51 -23.84 14.58
CA LEU A 96 2.50 -23.63 15.64
C LEU A 96 2.65 -24.84 16.57
N ARG A 97 1.59 -25.64 16.77
CA ARG A 97 1.60 -26.83 17.63
C ARG A 97 2.19 -28.06 16.95
N ASN A 98 1.79 -28.33 15.71
CA ASN A 98 2.03 -29.63 15.06
C ASN A 98 2.94 -29.52 13.82
N GLY A 99 3.39 -28.32 13.44
CA GLY A 99 4.13 -28.06 12.21
C GLY A 99 3.36 -28.42 10.93
N SER A 100 2.07 -28.74 11.05
CA SER A 100 1.23 -29.29 10.00
C SER A 100 0.40 -28.18 9.37
N ILE A 101 0.48 -28.06 8.04
CA ILE A 101 -0.26 -27.05 7.29
C ILE A 101 -1.65 -27.59 6.98
N ASP A 102 -2.67 -27.02 7.62
CA ASP A 102 -4.08 -27.29 7.31
C ASP A 102 -4.43 -26.90 5.86
N ASN A 103 -5.44 -27.55 5.28
CA ASN A 103 -5.89 -27.27 3.90
C ASN A 103 -6.28 -25.79 3.67
N ILE A 104 -6.72 -25.11 4.73
CA ILE A 104 -7.05 -23.67 4.73
C ILE A 104 -5.78 -22.80 4.56
N LEU A 105 -4.69 -23.14 5.24
CA LEU A 105 -3.40 -22.45 5.08
C LEU A 105 -2.75 -22.80 3.74
N LYS A 106 -2.88 -24.05 3.27
CA LYS A 106 -2.39 -24.47 1.94
C LYS A 106 -3.06 -23.68 0.80
N ARG A 107 -4.38 -23.42 0.87
CA ARG A 107 -5.10 -22.65 -0.16
C ARG A 107 -4.59 -21.22 -0.30
N ASN A 108 -4.19 -20.58 0.81
CA ASN A 108 -3.60 -19.23 0.79
C ASN A 108 -2.14 -19.23 0.32
N VAL A 109 -1.37 -20.27 0.66
CA VAL A 109 0.02 -20.42 0.20
C VAL A 109 0.11 -20.76 -1.30
N LEU A 110 -0.87 -21.50 -1.84
CA LEU A 110 -0.89 -21.91 -3.26
C LEU A 110 -1.34 -20.79 -4.22
N ASN A 111 -2.00 -19.74 -3.73
CA ASN A 111 -2.48 -18.62 -4.55
C ASN A 111 -1.47 -17.46 -4.68
N GLU A 112 -0.34 -17.50 -3.97
CA GLU A 112 0.76 -16.55 -4.16
C GLU A 112 1.88 -17.27 -4.92
N SER A 113 2.15 -16.81 -6.14
CA SER A 113 3.02 -17.47 -7.11
C SER A 113 4.43 -17.72 -6.57
N THR A 114 4.72 -18.97 -6.20
CA THR A 114 6.00 -19.72 -6.13
C THR A 114 6.13 -20.51 -4.82
N ALA A 115 5.81 -21.80 -4.91
CA ALA A 115 5.66 -22.74 -3.80
C ALA A 115 6.98 -23.20 -3.14
N GLU A 116 8.13 -22.61 -3.44
CA GLU A 116 9.43 -23.15 -2.97
C GLU A 116 10.09 -22.36 -1.83
N GLN A 117 9.65 -21.14 -1.52
CA GLN A 117 10.26 -20.33 -0.46
C GLN A 117 9.25 -19.54 0.39
N GLY A 118 7.95 -19.78 0.18
CA GLY A 118 6.87 -19.09 0.86
C GLY A 118 6.78 -19.46 2.34
N GLY A 119 7.44 -18.68 3.19
CA GLY A 119 7.16 -18.69 4.63
C GLY A 119 5.66 -18.53 4.86
N ILE A 120 5.12 -19.31 5.80
CA ILE A 120 3.69 -19.30 6.09
C ILE A 120 3.24 -17.89 6.43
N LEU A 121 2.32 -17.36 5.62
CA LEU A 121 1.76 -16.04 5.79
C LEU A 121 1.06 -15.98 7.14
N VAL A 122 1.57 -15.13 8.03
CA VAL A 122 0.86 -14.70 9.22
C VAL A 122 -0.51 -14.22 8.77
N PRO A 123 -1.63 -14.69 9.37
CA PRO A 123 -2.95 -14.20 9.03
C PRO A 123 -2.96 -12.67 9.04
N THR A 124 -3.47 -12.05 7.98
CA THR A 124 -3.54 -10.59 7.85
C THR A 124 -4.26 -9.95 9.04
N THR A 125 -5.20 -10.68 9.66
CA THR A 125 -5.86 -10.34 10.92
C THR A 125 -4.88 -10.18 12.09
N LEU A 126 -3.93 -11.10 12.26
CA LEU A 126 -2.93 -11.03 13.33
C LEU A 126 -1.98 -9.85 13.10
N GLN A 127 -1.59 -9.60 11.85
CA GLN A 127 -0.79 -8.42 11.50
C GLN A 127 -1.54 -7.12 11.84
N SER A 128 -2.83 -7.03 11.52
CA SER A 128 -3.67 -5.87 11.82
C SER A 128 -3.83 -5.65 13.33
N LYS A 129 -4.08 -6.71 14.10
CA LYS A 129 -4.15 -6.67 15.58
C LYS A 129 -2.84 -6.19 16.21
N ILE A 130 -1.69 -6.66 15.73
CA ILE A 130 -0.38 -6.17 16.20
C ILE A 130 -0.21 -4.69 15.86
N ARG A 131 -0.57 -4.28 14.63
CA ARG A 131 -0.45 -2.88 14.19
C ARG A 131 -1.31 -1.94 15.02
N GLU A 132 -2.55 -2.33 15.29
CA GLU A 132 -3.46 -1.56 16.14
C GLU A 132 -2.89 -1.38 17.56
N LYS A 133 -2.47 -2.48 18.20
CA LYS A 133 -1.87 -2.42 19.54
C LYS A 133 -0.56 -1.65 19.58
N LEU A 134 0.21 -1.70 18.50
CA LEU A 134 1.44 -0.94 18.38
C LEU A 134 1.18 0.56 18.26
N ASN A 135 0.16 0.96 17.50
CA ASN A 135 -0.26 2.37 17.42
C ASN A 135 -0.82 2.88 18.76
N ASP A 136 -1.52 2.04 19.52
CA ASP A 136 -2.00 2.40 20.85
C ASP A 136 -0.84 2.71 21.82
N LEU A 137 0.19 1.86 21.80
CA LEU A 137 1.34 1.95 22.70
C LEU A 137 2.36 3.01 22.29
N SER A 138 2.51 3.27 20.99
CA SER A 138 3.53 4.20 20.52
C SER A 138 3.07 5.66 20.59
N VAL A 139 3.80 6.48 21.34
CA VAL A 139 3.59 7.92 21.45
C VAL A 139 4.18 8.65 20.23
N ILE A 140 5.39 8.29 19.82
CA ILE A 140 6.08 8.98 18.71
C ILE A 140 5.31 8.82 17.39
N ARG A 141 4.69 7.66 17.16
CA ARG A 141 3.86 7.44 15.96
C ARG A 141 2.58 8.29 15.92
N LYS A 142 2.10 8.78 17.07
CA LYS A 142 0.91 9.66 17.13
C LYS A 142 1.23 11.10 16.77
N ILE A 143 2.47 11.53 17.04
CA ILE A 143 2.94 12.89 16.74
C ILE A 143 3.63 13.00 15.38
N ALA A 144 4.11 11.88 14.83
CA ALA A 144 4.81 11.83 13.55
C ALA A 144 3.91 11.40 12.38
N THR A 145 4.25 11.84 11.17
CA THR A 145 3.59 11.39 9.94
C THR A 145 4.09 10.01 9.53
N VAL A 146 3.21 9.01 9.57
CA VAL A 146 3.54 7.63 9.16
C VAL A 146 3.23 7.44 7.67
N GLN A 147 4.25 7.14 6.88
CA GLN A 147 4.13 6.83 5.46
C GLN A 147 4.32 5.33 5.22
N LYS A 148 3.46 4.73 4.39
CA LYS A 148 3.62 3.34 3.94
C LYS A 148 4.56 3.31 2.75
N SER A 149 5.67 2.58 2.85
CA SER A 149 6.60 2.37 1.73
C SER A 149 6.94 0.90 1.57
N SER A 150 7.13 0.49 0.31
CA SER A 150 7.62 -0.84 -0.08
C SER A 150 9.14 -0.87 -0.33
N SER A 151 9.80 0.29 -0.44
CA SER A 151 11.24 0.41 -0.73
C SER A 151 11.89 1.60 0.00
N ASN A 152 13.21 1.76 -0.13
CA ASN A 152 13.87 2.99 0.31
C ASN A 152 13.23 4.19 -0.40
N GLN A 153 12.86 5.20 0.39
CA GLN A 153 12.19 6.39 -0.12
C GLN A 153 13.11 7.58 0.04
N ILE A 154 13.34 8.30 -1.05
CA ILE A 154 14.01 9.59 -1.05
C ILE A 154 12.91 10.65 -0.97
N ILE A 155 12.88 11.39 0.13
CA ILE A 155 11.94 12.50 0.32
C ILE A 155 12.68 13.78 -0.03
N PRO A 156 12.26 14.52 -1.07
CA PRO A 156 12.76 15.86 -1.29
C PRO A 156 12.21 16.77 -0.18
N VAL A 157 13.12 17.40 0.56
CA VAL A 157 12.80 18.35 1.63
C VAL A 157 13.19 19.73 1.12
N PHE A 158 12.24 20.65 1.16
CA PHE A 158 12.51 22.06 0.90
C PHE A 158 13.51 22.57 1.95
N ASP A 159 14.64 23.12 1.50
CA ASP A 159 15.71 23.57 2.38
C ASP A 159 15.49 25.05 2.70
N GLU A 160 15.76 25.91 1.72
CA GLU A 160 15.59 27.36 1.82
C GLU A 160 15.23 27.95 0.46
N MET A 161 14.45 29.01 0.47
CA MET A 161 14.25 29.93 -0.66
C MET A 161 14.64 31.32 -0.17
N GLY A 162 15.37 32.06 -1.00
CA GLY A 162 15.76 33.43 -0.62
C GLY A 162 14.53 34.31 -0.36
N GLU A 163 14.71 35.32 0.49
CA GLU A 163 13.65 36.29 0.77
C GLU A 163 13.42 37.22 -0.42
N PHE A 164 12.17 37.62 -0.61
CA PHE A 164 11.84 38.68 -1.56
C PHE A 164 12.25 40.03 -0.96
N SER A 165 13.05 40.79 -1.70
CA SER A 165 13.38 42.17 -1.34
C SER A 165 12.25 43.12 -1.74
N TRP A 166 12.11 44.22 -0.99
CA TRP A 166 11.33 45.37 -1.44
C TRP A 166 12.11 46.11 -2.53
N LEU A 167 11.47 46.38 -3.66
CA LEU A 167 12.08 47.13 -4.77
C LEU A 167 11.53 48.55 -4.83
N GLY A 168 12.38 49.50 -5.21
CA GLY A 168 11.97 50.86 -5.55
C GLY A 168 11.25 50.92 -6.91
N GLU A 169 10.59 52.05 -7.21
CA GLU A 169 10.03 52.29 -8.55
C GLU A 169 11.17 52.25 -9.59
N GLN A 170 10.99 51.41 -10.61
CA GLN A 170 11.93 51.15 -11.74
C GLN A 170 13.10 50.19 -11.47
N GLU A 171 13.17 49.50 -10.33
CA GLU A 171 14.15 48.43 -10.13
C GLU A 171 13.68 47.08 -10.71
N SER A 172 14.62 46.30 -11.24
CA SER A 172 14.35 44.97 -11.80
C SER A 172 14.30 43.91 -10.70
N PHE A 173 13.28 43.05 -10.75
CA PHE A 173 13.13 41.91 -9.84
C PHE A 173 14.40 41.05 -9.81
N THR A 174 14.89 40.75 -8.61
CA THR A 174 16.01 39.82 -8.42
C THR A 174 15.46 38.39 -8.43
N GLU A 175 16.08 37.51 -9.21
CA GLU A 175 15.69 36.10 -9.24
C GLU A 175 16.08 35.41 -7.92
N VAL A 176 15.09 34.77 -7.29
CA VAL A 176 15.30 33.97 -6.09
C VAL A 176 15.33 32.50 -6.48
N SER A 177 16.43 31.82 -6.15
CA SER A 177 16.53 30.37 -6.31
C SER A 177 16.05 29.63 -5.06
N ALA A 178 15.26 28.57 -5.26
CA ALA A 178 14.86 27.64 -4.20
C ALA A 178 15.80 26.43 -4.20
N LYS A 179 16.31 26.05 -3.03
CA LYS A 179 17.14 24.86 -2.86
C LYS A 179 16.31 23.72 -2.30
N PHE A 180 16.44 22.55 -2.91
CA PHE A 180 15.86 21.30 -2.41
C PHE A 180 16.96 20.40 -1.90
N SER A 181 16.84 19.98 -0.64
CA SER A 181 17.66 18.90 -0.09
C SER A 181 16.95 17.57 -0.29
N SER A 182 17.69 16.46 -0.31
CA SER A 182 17.09 15.12 -0.35
C SER A 182 17.40 14.40 0.94
N LEU A 183 16.36 13.93 1.62
CA LEU A 183 16.46 13.08 2.80
C LEU A 183 16.09 11.66 2.41
N SER A 184 17.05 10.74 2.48
CA SER A 184 16.79 9.31 2.25
C SER A 184 16.37 8.66 3.57
N ILE A 185 15.16 8.09 3.60
CA ILE A 185 14.72 7.26 4.72
C ILE A 185 14.98 5.80 4.35
N GLY A 186 15.93 5.19 5.06
CA GLY A 186 16.28 3.78 4.88
C GLY A 186 15.25 2.85 5.53
N ALA A 187 14.87 1.78 4.82
CA ALA A 187 14.03 0.73 5.38
C ALA A 187 14.87 -0.21 6.27
N HIS A 188 14.81 -0.02 7.59
CA HIS A 188 15.46 -0.91 8.55
C HIS A 188 14.51 -2.00 9.03
N LYS A 189 15.00 -3.24 9.14
CA LYS A 189 14.23 -4.38 9.65
C LYS A 189 14.39 -4.47 11.17
N LEU A 190 13.28 -4.52 11.89
CA LEU A 190 13.23 -4.80 13.32
C LEU A 190 12.49 -6.13 13.52
N GLY A 191 13.08 -7.03 14.30
CA GLY A 191 12.50 -8.32 14.58
C GLY A 191 13.09 -8.94 15.84
N GLY A 192 12.37 -9.90 16.41
CA GLY A 192 12.79 -10.67 17.56
C GLY A 192 12.06 -12.00 17.61
N ILE A 193 12.63 -12.97 18.33
CA ILE A 193 12.04 -14.30 18.49
C ILE A 193 11.44 -14.40 19.90
N ILE A 194 10.14 -14.71 19.98
CA ILE A 194 9.45 -15.00 21.24
C ILE A 194 9.44 -16.52 21.40
N LYS A 195 10.09 -17.01 22.46
CA LYS A 195 10.06 -18.44 22.81
C LYS A 195 8.86 -18.72 23.70
N ILE A 196 8.15 -19.80 23.41
CA ILE A 196 6.96 -20.27 24.13
C ILE A 196 7.17 -21.75 24.43
N SER A 197 6.84 -22.20 25.64
CA SER A 197 6.91 -23.62 26.02
C SER A 197 5.79 -24.42 25.34
N GLU A 198 6.06 -25.67 24.98
CA GLU A 198 5.07 -26.59 24.40
C GLU A 198 3.91 -26.89 25.37
N GLU A 199 4.19 -26.95 26.68
CA GLU A 199 3.16 -27.09 27.71
C GLU A 199 2.21 -25.89 27.71
N LEU A 200 2.76 -24.67 27.63
CA LEU A 200 1.99 -23.43 27.60
C LEU A 200 1.18 -23.31 26.30
N LEU A 201 1.74 -23.81 25.19
CA LEU A 201 1.07 -23.83 23.89
C LEU A 201 -0.09 -24.83 23.89
N SER A 202 0.02 -25.93 24.63
CA SER A 202 -1.01 -26.97 24.74
C SER A 202 -2.14 -26.58 25.70
N ASP A 203 -1.81 -25.96 26.83
CA ASP A 203 -2.76 -25.67 27.92
C ASP A 203 -3.60 -24.38 27.70
N ASN A 204 -3.14 -23.45 26.83
CA ASN A 204 -3.77 -22.12 26.70
C ASN A 204 -4.22 -21.77 25.27
N ILE A 205 -5.25 -22.47 24.77
CA ILE A 205 -5.76 -22.29 23.39
C ILE A 205 -6.36 -20.88 23.15
N ALA A 206 -6.96 -20.25 24.15
CA ALA A 206 -7.71 -19.00 23.96
C ALA A 206 -6.90 -17.71 24.21
N ASN A 207 -5.98 -17.68 25.19
CA ASN A 207 -5.28 -16.44 25.55
C ASN A 207 -3.87 -16.29 24.96
N LEU A 208 -3.34 -17.32 24.29
CA LEU A 208 -1.98 -17.28 23.73
C LEU A 208 -1.85 -16.26 22.59
N GLU A 209 -2.85 -16.16 21.72
CA GLU A 209 -2.85 -15.18 20.62
C GLU A 209 -2.73 -13.76 21.16
N SER A 210 -3.63 -13.38 22.07
CA SER A 210 -3.64 -12.05 22.69
C SER A 210 -2.35 -11.78 23.46
N PHE A 211 -1.76 -12.81 24.08
CA PHE A 211 -0.46 -12.69 24.75
C PHE A 211 0.67 -12.40 23.76
N ILE A 212 0.76 -13.15 22.65
CA ILE A 212 1.78 -12.96 21.60
C ILE A 212 1.64 -11.58 20.99
N VAL A 213 0.43 -11.20 20.58
CA VAL A 213 0.14 -9.89 19.97
C VAL A 213 0.56 -8.76 20.92
N ARG A 214 0.16 -8.83 22.19
CA ARG A 214 0.51 -7.83 23.19
C ARG A 214 2.01 -7.74 23.41
N LYS A 215 2.68 -8.87 23.61
CA LYS A 215 4.12 -8.89 23.90
C LYS A 215 4.98 -8.49 22.70
N ALA A 216 4.58 -8.88 21.49
CA ALA A 216 5.21 -8.44 20.27
C ALA A 216 5.07 -6.92 20.10
N ALA A 217 3.85 -6.39 20.20
CA ALA A 217 3.59 -4.95 20.10
C ALA A 217 4.36 -4.15 21.15
N GLU A 218 4.37 -4.58 22.41
CA GLU A 218 5.10 -3.94 23.52
C GLU A 218 6.61 -3.84 23.26
N LYS A 219 7.22 -4.94 22.80
CA LYS A 219 8.67 -4.98 22.54
C LYS A 219 9.07 -4.20 21.30
N ILE A 220 8.27 -4.28 20.24
CA ILE A 220 8.50 -3.51 19.02
C ILE A 220 8.38 -2.02 19.34
N SER A 221 7.29 -1.60 19.99
CA SER A 221 7.06 -0.19 20.36
C SER A 221 8.21 0.36 21.20
N LYS A 222 8.62 -0.34 22.27
CA LYS A 222 9.70 0.12 23.13
C LYS A 222 11.04 0.28 22.40
N THR A 223 11.37 -0.67 21.53
CA THR A 223 12.64 -0.67 20.80
C THR A 223 12.65 0.40 19.71
N GLU A 224 11.52 0.55 19.03
CA GLU A 224 11.33 1.56 18.00
C GLU A 224 11.37 2.97 18.59
N GLU A 225 10.65 3.24 19.68
CA GLU A 225 10.65 4.56 20.32
C GLU A 225 12.03 4.98 20.83
N LEU A 226 12.75 4.05 21.45
CA LEU A 226 14.13 4.31 21.88
C LEU A 226 15.02 4.65 20.67
N SER A 227 14.80 3.98 19.53
CA SER A 227 15.53 4.25 18.30
C SER A 227 15.14 5.59 17.67
N PHE A 228 13.88 6.01 17.77
CA PHE A 228 13.45 7.33 17.31
C PHE A 228 14.01 8.48 18.15
N ILE A 229 14.37 8.25 19.41
CA ILE A 229 14.99 9.28 20.25
C ILE A 229 16.52 9.26 20.09
N ASN A 230 17.14 8.08 20.26
CA ASN A 230 18.60 7.94 20.42
C ASN A 230 19.31 7.20 19.26
N GLY A 231 18.60 6.89 18.18
CA GLY A 231 19.17 6.13 17.07
C GLY A 231 20.32 6.86 16.36
N ASP A 232 21.36 6.11 16.01
CA ASP A 232 22.62 6.62 15.46
C ASP A 232 22.74 6.47 13.93
N GLY A 233 21.69 5.98 13.25
CA GLY A 233 21.71 5.72 11.80
C GLY A 233 22.42 4.42 11.38
N ASN A 234 23.10 3.71 12.28
CA ASN A 234 23.83 2.47 11.96
C ASN A 234 22.90 1.26 12.05
N LYS A 235 22.29 0.90 10.91
CA LYS A 235 21.28 -0.19 10.80
C LYS A 235 20.02 0.03 11.65
N LYS A 236 19.86 1.23 12.21
CA LYS A 236 18.71 1.69 12.98
C LYS A 236 18.35 3.11 12.55
N PRO A 237 17.10 3.57 12.73
CA PRO A 237 16.71 4.92 12.31
C PRO A 237 17.58 5.98 13.00
N THR A 238 17.75 7.13 12.35
CA THR A 238 18.39 8.30 12.96
C THR A 238 17.41 8.94 13.94
N GLY A 239 17.79 9.03 15.20
CA GLY A 239 16.93 9.58 16.26
C GLY A 239 16.95 11.10 16.33
N LEU A 240 15.96 11.67 17.02
CA LEU A 240 15.78 13.12 17.22
C LEU A 240 17.00 13.80 17.87
N LYS A 241 17.77 13.08 18.70
CA LYS A 241 18.99 13.62 19.31
C LYS A 241 20.05 14.04 18.28
N ASN A 242 20.04 13.43 17.09
CA ASN A 242 20.97 13.73 16.01
C ASN A 242 20.36 14.69 14.97
N ALA A 243 19.27 15.39 15.31
CA ALA A 243 18.67 16.38 14.42
C ALA A 243 19.61 17.57 14.17
N LYS A 244 19.53 18.13 12.95
CA LYS A 244 20.39 19.27 12.54
C LYS A 244 20.14 20.56 13.34
N LYS A 245 18.88 20.83 13.73
CA LYS A 245 18.54 21.94 14.63
C LYS A 245 18.66 21.45 16.07
N ALA A 246 19.67 21.93 16.78
CA ALA A 246 19.88 21.66 18.20
C ALA A 246 19.84 22.96 19.00
N PHE A 247 19.01 23.01 20.03
CA PHE A 247 19.00 24.12 20.98
C PHE A 247 20.05 23.86 22.06
N THR A 248 20.99 24.80 22.22
CA THR A 248 22.03 24.71 23.26
C THR A 248 21.66 25.62 24.42
N LEU A 249 21.58 25.05 25.61
CA LEU A 249 21.32 25.80 26.84
C LEU A 249 22.47 26.79 27.11
N ALA A 250 22.12 28.00 27.55
CA ALA A 250 23.10 29.05 27.84
C ALA A 250 23.94 28.77 29.11
N SER A 251 23.44 27.95 30.04
CA SER A 251 24.17 27.56 31.25
C SER A 251 23.93 26.10 31.65
N ASN A 252 24.91 25.51 32.34
CA ASN A 252 24.84 24.12 32.83
C ASN A 252 24.34 24.01 34.28
N GLN A 253 23.77 25.10 34.84
CA GLN A 253 23.41 25.23 36.26
C GLN A 253 21.96 24.80 36.58
N GLY A 254 21.28 24.17 35.62
CA GLY A 254 19.89 23.72 35.75
C GLY A 254 19.05 24.21 34.57
N ILE A 255 17.93 23.54 34.34
CA ILE A 255 16.95 23.93 33.32
C ILE A 255 15.95 24.88 33.99
N THR A 256 15.91 26.13 33.55
CA THR A 256 14.94 27.12 34.02
C THR A 256 13.70 27.17 33.11
N SER A 257 12.61 27.75 33.60
CA SER A 257 11.41 27.94 32.77
C SER A 257 11.67 28.81 31.54
N ASN A 258 12.59 29.78 31.63
CA ASN A 258 12.97 30.63 30.51
C ASN A 258 13.67 29.83 29.41
N ASP A 259 14.53 28.86 29.77
CA ASP A 259 15.20 28.01 28.77
C ASP A 259 14.21 27.21 27.91
N ILE A 260 13.07 26.80 28.49
CA ILE A 260 12.00 26.08 27.77
C ILE A 260 11.27 27.03 26.82
N ILE A 261 11.03 28.27 27.26
CA ILE A 261 10.36 29.30 26.45
C ILE A 261 11.26 29.71 25.28
N ASP A 262 12.55 29.92 25.53
CA ASP A 262 13.53 30.26 24.49
C ASP A 262 13.69 29.11 23.48
N ALA A 263 13.70 27.85 23.96
CA ALA A 263 13.70 26.69 23.08
C ALA A 263 12.44 26.64 22.19
N PHE A 264 11.27 26.98 22.72
CA PHE A 264 10.02 27.03 21.94
C PHE A 264 10.07 28.13 20.87
N PHE A 265 10.52 29.33 21.20
CA PHE A 265 10.63 30.43 20.23
C PHE A 265 11.78 30.27 19.24
N SER A 266 12.73 29.37 19.49
CA SER A 266 13.78 29.02 18.52
C SER A 266 13.33 28.06 17.41
N LEU A 267 12.16 27.43 17.58
CA LEU A 267 11.53 26.58 16.58
C LEU A 267 10.66 27.45 15.66
N ASP A 268 11.29 28.03 14.63
CA ASP A 268 10.58 28.65 13.50
C ASP A 268 9.71 27.64 12.73
#